data_AF-A0A941WW26-F1
#
_entry.id   AF-A0A941WW26-F1
#
_cell.length_a   1.000
_cell.length_b   1.000
_cell.length_c   1.000
_cell.angle_alpha   90.00
_cell.angle_beta   90.00
_cell.angle_gamma   90.00
#
_symmetry.space_group_name_H-M   'P 1'
#
loop_
_entity.id
_entity.type
_entity.pdbx_description
1 polymer ?
#
loop_
_entity_poly.entity_id
_entity_poly.type
_entity_poly.pdbx_seq_one_letter_code
_entity_poly.pdbx_strand_id
1 'polypeptide(L)'
;MKTNKLKMIMTIFFTIFILCILSLTVNATNEEIEILEKLEEGEKKYIIYISTDSEFEFAFSDNSATEIDDLVFLPSVTDTNGNNVAYIDSTMSATTYLWVKNTTNNTMLIKGLKVDLTDTVTDSIVDEIADITKRIKVDMTKKNKEEKEIDGIKTTITTGKVEITDNENSVYKYQLIKVTDSNKDFETLIENMNKATNMFEKLKAYKHFYNRYYELVPSPRDLAWQEVKNMTIPQPETSENGDKYILWLMQDGDIIDLQILTCTRAEDGGEEIETVIVKETSKLPFTYDSMILFIVLGVLIVLAIVLLIVKNRKNEK
;
A
#
# COMPACT_ATOMS: atom_id res chain seq x y z
N MET A 1 23.43 -26.87 34.45
CA MET A 1 23.03 -25.51 34.90
C MET A 1 22.71 -24.53 33.75
N LYS A 2 23.33 -24.64 32.56
CA LYS A 2 23.05 -23.76 31.40
C LYS A 2 21.68 -24.00 30.73
N THR A 3 21.23 -25.24 30.65
CA THR A 3 19.96 -25.63 29.99
C THR A 3 18.71 -25.21 30.76
N ASN A 4 18.75 -25.25 32.10
CA ASN A 4 17.61 -24.82 32.93
C ASN A 4 17.45 -23.28 32.93
N LYS A 5 18.55 -22.52 32.84
CA LYS A 5 18.50 -21.06 32.70
C LYS A 5 17.91 -20.62 31.35
N LEU A 6 18.23 -21.32 30.26
CA LEU A 6 17.67 -21.03 28.93
C LEU A 6 16.17 -21.34 28.87
N LYS A 7 15.73 -22.46 29.47
CA LYS A 7 14.31 -22.80 29.59
C LYS A 7 13.56 -21.76 30.44
N MET A 8 14.14 -21.31 31.54
CA MET A 8 13.54 -20.29 32.41
C MET A 8 13.40 -18.93 31.71
N ILE A 9 14.40 -18.51 30.91
CA ILE A 9 14.33 -17.28 30.11
C ILE A 9 13.26 -17.39 29.01
N MET A 10 13.19 -18.53 28.31
CA MET A 10 12.16 -18.79 27.30
C MET A 10 10.74 -18.76 27.89
N THR A 11 10.54 -19.34 29.09
CA THR A 11 9.24 -19.28 29.77
C THR A 11 8.87 -17.86 30.18
N ILE A 12 9.81 -17.06 30.68
CA ILE A 12 9.56 -15.66 31.05
C ILE A 12 9.18 -14.83 29.81
N PHE A 13 9.90 -14.97 28.69
CA PHE A 13 9.54 -14.29 27.44
C PHE A 13 8.19 -14.72 26.89
N PHE A 14 7.84 -16.01 26.96
CA PHE A 14 6.54 -16.51 26.52
C PHE A 14 5.40 -16.02 27.42
N THR A 15 5.65 -15.84 28.73
CA THR A 15 4.66 -15.32 29.68
C THR A 15 4.45 -13.81 29.49
N ILE A 16 5.51 -13.05 29.20
CA ILE A 16 5.44 -11.62 28.85
C ILE A 16 4.74 -11.44 27.51
N PHE A 17 5.05 -12.28 26.51
CA PHE A 17 4.35 -12.28 25.22
C PHE A 17 2.86 -12.55 25.43
N ILE A 18 2.49 -13.60 26.19
CA ILE A 18 1.09 -13.89 26.55
C ILE A 18 0.42 -12.72 27.29
N LEU A 19 1.12 -12.04 28.20
CA LEU A 19 0.60 -10.86 28.90
C LEU A 19 0.40 -9.65 27.97
N CYS A 20 1.24 -9.47 26.94
CA CYS A 20 1.02 -8.46 25.90
C CYS A 20 -0.18 -8.79 24.99
N ILE A 21 -0.45 -10.07 24.73
CA ILE A 21 -1.65 -10.47 23.96
C ILE A 21 -2.92 -10.38 24.84
N LEU A 22 -2.80 -10.63 26.15
CA LEU A 22 -3.91 -10.61 27.11
C LEU A 22 -4.24 -9.20 27.67
N SER A 23 -3.39 -8.20 27.42
CA SER A 23 -3.73 -6.78 27.67
C SER A 23 -4.50 -6.15 26.51
N LEU A 24 -4.65 -6.87 25.40
CA LEU A 24 -5.77 -6.65 24.48
C LEU A 24 -6.97 -7.42 25.03
N THR A 25 -7.54 -6.97 26.15
CA THR A 25 -9.00 -7.01 26.19
C THR A 25 -9.42 -6.15 25.01
N VAL A 26 -9.76 -6.81 23.90
CA VAL A 26 -10.62 -6.22 22.89
C VAL A 26 -11.87 -5.85 23.70
N ASN A 27 -11.91 -4.62 24.21
CA ASN A 27 -13.14 -4.02 24.67
C ASN A 27 -14.13 -4.34 23.56
N ALA A 28 -15.22 -5.03 23.88
CA ALA A 28 -16.25 -5.29 22.89
C ALA A 28 -16.65 -3.91 22.35
N THR A 29 -16.19 -3.59 21.14
CA THR A 29 -16.48 -2.32 20.49
C THR A 29 -18.00 -2.28 20.38
N ASN A 30 -18.65 -1.30 21.00
CA ASN A 30 -20.09 -1.17 20.91
C ASN A 30 -20.44 -0.97 19.43
N GLU A 31 -21.00 -1.98 18.77
CA GLU A 31 -21.26 -1.91 17.32
C GLU A 31 -22.40 -0.96 16.95
N GLU A 32 -23.15 -0.48 17.95
CA GLU A 32 -24.39 0.27 17.77
C GLU A 32 -24.19 1.80 17.82
N ILE A 33 -23.10 2.28 18.44
CA ILE A 33 -22.81 3.71 18.61
C ILE A 33 -21.35 4.06 18.35
N GLU A 34 -21.11 5.29 17.93
CA GLU A 34 -19.79 5.92 17.94
C GLU A 34 -19.88 7.27 18.64
N ILE A 35 -18.88 7.60 19.45
CA ILE A 35 -18.89 8.81 20.28
C ILE A 35 -17.81 9.77 19.78
N LEU A 36 -18.21 10.96 19.39
CA LEU A 36 -17.32 12.07 19.04
C LEU A 36 -17.12 12.97 20.26
N GLU A 37 -15.88 13.06 20.74
CA GLU A 37 -15.44 14.02 21.75
C GLU A 37 -14.97 15.30 21.06
N LYS A 38 -15.64 16.42 21.41
CA LYS A 38 -15.29 17.77 20.99
C LYS A 38 -14.81 18.60 22.16
N LEU A 39 -13.87 19.50 21.90
CA LEU A 39 -13.46 20.52 22.85
C LEU A 39 -14.03 21.87 22.42
N GLU A 40 -15.09 22.32 23.09
CA GLU A 40 -15.73 23.60 22.81
C GLU A 40 -15.55 24.52 24.01
N GLU A 41 -14.96 25.70 23.79
CA GLU A 41 -14.71 26.71 24.85
C GLU A 41 -13.95 26.18 26.09
N GLY A 42 -13.17 25.11 25.92
CA GLY A 42 -12.41 24.48 27.01
C GLY A 42 -13.16 23.38 27.76
N GLU A 43 -14.40 23.08 27.38
CA GLU A 43 -15.21 22.00 27.94
C GLU A 43 -15.35 20.84 26.96
N LYS A 44 -15.31 19.61 27.50
CA LYS A 44 -15.54 18.40 26.70
C LYS A 44 -17.03 18.23 26.46
N LYS A 45 -17.40 18.07 25.19
CA LYS A 45 -18.75 17.71 24.76
C LYS A 45 -18.72 16.40 24.00
N TYR A 46 -19.75 15.59 24.20
CA TYR A 46 -19.85 14.27 23.62
C TYR A 46 -21.09 14.18 22.75
N ILE A 47 -20.88 13.87 21.48
CA ILE A 47 -21.94 13.63 20.50
C ILE A 47 -21.96 12.12 20.21
N ILE A 48 -23.11 11.49 20.36
CA ILE A 48 -23.29 10.07 20.09
C ILE A 48 -23.99 9.92 18.74
N TYR A 49 -23.29 9.28 17.81
CA TYR A 49 -23.81 8.83 16.54
C TYR A 49 -24.31 7.40 16.68
N ILE A 50 -25.47 7.12 16.10
CA ILE A 50 -26.14 5.82 16.14
C ILE A 50 -26.23 5.27 14.73
N SER A 51 -26.15 3.95 14.57
CA SER A 51 -26.33 3.26 13.28
C SER A 51 -27.78 3.30 12.77
N THR A 52 -28.35 4.50 12.57
CA THR A 52 -29.67 4.70 11.98
C THR A 52 -29.77 6.04 11.26
N ASP A 53 -30.44 6.07 10.11
CA ASP A 53 -30.75 7.31 9.38
C ASP A 53 -32.07 7.96 9.83
N SER A 54 -32.81 7.30 10.73
CA SER A 54 -34.10 7.80 11.23
C SER A 54 -33.92 8.77 12.37
N GLU A 55 -34.90 9.65 12.56
CA GLU A 55 -35.06 10.36 13.84
C GLU A 55 -35.30 9.35 14.97
N PHE A 56 -34.79 9.67 16.16
CA PHE A 56 -34.92 8.83 17.34
C PHE A 56 -35.10 9.68 18.58
N GLU A 57 -35.59 9.06 19.64
CA GLU A 57 -35.50 9.61 20.99
C GLU A 57 -34.50 8.78 21.79
N PHE A 58 -33.79 9.43 22.70
CA PHE A 58 -32.80 8.78 23.56
C PHE A 58 -33.04 9.12 25.02
N ALA A 59 -32.64 8.22 25.91
CA ALA A 59 -32.69 8.42 27.35
C ALA A 59 -31.43 7.86 28.00
N PHE A 60 -31.07 8.44 29.15
CA PHE A 60 -29.95 8.01 29.95
C PHE A 60 -30.40 7.59 31.35
N SER A 61 -29.70 6.62 31.93
CA SER A 61 -29.86 6.20 33.33
C SER A 61 -28.51 5.77 33.90
N ASP A 62 -28.34 5.90 35.22
CA ASP A 62 -27.20 5.35 35.96
C ASP A 62 -27.35 3.85 36.27
N ASN A 63 -28.52 3.27 36.00
CA ASN A 63 -28.84 1.87 36.22
C ASN A 63 -29.27 1.18 34.92
N SER A 64 -28.51 0.16 34.49
CA SER A 64 -28.80 -0.63 33.27
C SER A 64 -30.15 -1.34 33.29
N ALA A 65 -30.75 -1.54 34.46
CA ALA A 65 -32.02 -2.23 34.67
C ALA A 65 -33.21 -1.28 34.86
N THR A 66 -33.06 0.01 34.59
CA THR A 66 -34.19 0.96 34.63
C THR A 66 -35.29 0.51 33.67
N GLU A 67 -36.52 0.47 34.16
CA GLU A 67 -37.71 0.17 33.36
C GLU A 67 -37.97 1.27 32.33
N ILE A 68 -38.47 0.89 31.15
CA ILE A 68 -38.63 1.84 30.03
C ILE A 68 -39.58 2.99 30.40
N ASP A 69 -40.62 2.70 31.18
CA ASP A 69 -41.63 3.69 31.60
C ASP A 69 -41.07 4.75 32.57
N ASP A 70 -39.94 4.47 33.22
CA ASP A 70 -39.27 5.40 34.13
C ASP A 70 -38.24 6.29 33.41
N LEU A 71 -37.96 6.02 32.12
CA LEU A 71 -37.00 6.77 31.34
C LEU A 71 -37.58 8.08 30.81
N VAL A 72 -36.81 9.16 30.93
CA VAL A 72 -37.12 10.44 30.31
C VAL A 72 -36.44 10.51 28.95
N PHE A 73 -37.24 10.32 27.89
CA PHE A 73 -36.76 10.40 26.52
C PHE A 73 -36.67 11.84 26.03
N LEU A 74 -35.56 12.16 25.37
CA LEU A 74 -35.29 13.41 24.69
C LEU A 74 -35.22 13.15 23.17
N PRO A 75 -35.67 14.08 22.33
CA PRO A 75 -35.54 13.95 20.89
C PRO A 75 -34.06 14.07 20.47
N SER A 76 -33.67 13.33 19.42
CA SER A 76 -32.40 13.55 18.73
C SER A 76 -32.29 14.98 18.20
N VAL A 77 -31.07 15.49 18.08
CA VAL A 77 -30.79 16.79 17.45
C VAL A 77 -30.13 16.54 16.10
N THR A 78 -30.45 17.35 15.10
CA THR A 78 -29.79 17.28 13.80
C THR A 78 -28.49 18.10 13.82
N ASP A 79 -27.37 17.47 13.46
CA ASP A 79 -26.07 18.13 13.35
C ASP A 79 -25.96 18.96 12.06
N THR A 80 -24.84 19.68 11.89
CA THR A 80 -24.61 20.53 10.70
C THR A 80 -24.55 19.77 9.38
N ASN A 81 -24.34 18.45 9.44
CA ASN A 81 -24.27 17.56 8.28
C ASN A 81 -25.60 16.82 8.03
N GLY A 82 -26.64 17.12 8.82
CA GLY A 82 -27.96 16.50 8.69
C GLY A 82 -28.12 15.16 9.42
N ASN A 83 -27.16 14.73 10.23
CA ASN A 83 -27.27 13.49 11.00
C ASN A 83 -28.07 13.71 12.29
N ASN A 84 -28.92 12.76 12.66
CA ASN A 84 -29.57 12.75 13.97
C ASN A 84 -28.61 12.20 15.02
N VAL A 85 -28.43 12.94 16.12
CA VAL A 85 -27.47 12.61 17.17
C VAL A 85 -28.09 12.70 18.56
N ALA A 86 -27.56 11.89 19.48
CA ALA A 86 -27.71 12.10 20.91
C ALA A 86 -26.52 12.90 21.44
N TYR A 87 -26.67 13.49 22.61
CA TYR A 87 -25.61 14.26 23.26
C TYR A 87 -25.54 13.92 24.75
N ILE A 88 -24.34 13.89 25.29
CA ILE A 88 -24.10 13.77 26.73
C ILE A 88 -23.64 15.12 27.26
N ASP A 89 -24.35 15.60 28.27
CA ASP A 89 -23.90 16.71 29.09
C ASP A 89 -22.76 16.23 30.00
N SER A 90 -21.66 16.99 30.03
CA SER A 90 -20.48 16.72 30.87
C SER A 90 -20.77 16.57 32.37
N THR A 91 -21.96 16.98 32.82
CA THR A 91 -22.44 16.84 34.20
C THR A 91 -23.03 15.45 34.53
N MET A 92 -23.21 14.58 33.53
CA MET A 92 -23.71 13.21 33.72
C MET A 92 -22.71 12.31 34.46
N SER A 93 -23.21 11.29 35.16
CA SER A 93 -22.38 10.42 36.02
C SER A 93 -21.38 9.59 35.21
N ALA A 94 -20.27 9.18 35.85
CA ALA A 94 -19.20 8.41 35.22
C ALA A 94 -19.63 7.04 34.67
N THR A 95 -20.80 6.54 35.06
CA THR A 95 -21.41 5.34 34.48
C THR A 95 -22.83 5.66 34.05
N THR A 96 -23.02 5.77 32.74
CA THR A 96 -24.30 6.09 32.13
C THR A 96 -24.65 5.02 31.11
N TYR A 97 -25.93 4.64 31.08
CA TYR A 97 -26.49 3.66 30.14
C TYR A 97 -27.45 4.38 29.18
N LEU A 98 -27.46 3.96 27.92
CA LEU A 98 -28.20 4.58 26.82
C LEU A 98 -29.37 3.67 26.38
N TRP A 99 -30.53 4.29 26.20
CA TRP A 99 -31.68 3.72 25.51
C TRP A 99 -32.02 4.59 24.32
N VAL A 100 -32.38 3.95 23.21
CA VAL A 100 -32.72 4.63 21.97
C VAL A 100 -33.94 3.97 21.38
N LYS A 101 -34.92 4.76 20.97
CA LYS A 101 -36.09 4.28 20.24
C LYS A 101 -36.33 5.11 19.00
N ASN A 102 -36.76 4.44 17.95
CA ASN A 102 -37.10 5.08 16.69
C ASN A 102 -38.42 5.87 16.84
N THR A 103 -38.46 7.12 16.39
CA THR A 103 -39.66 7.99 16.52
C THR A 103 -40.81 7.56 15.62
N THR A 104 -40.51 6.93 14.47
CA THR A 104 -41.52 6.57 13.46
C THR A 104 -42.37 5.39 13.90
N ASN A 105 -41.76 4.38 14.53
CA ASN A 105 -42.45 3.12 14.87
C ASN A 105 -42.36 2.73 16.35
N ASN A 106 -41.76 3.57 17.20
CA ASN A 106 -41.55 3.33 18.63
C ASN A 106 -40.76 2.05 18.99
N THR A 107 -40.00 1.50 18.04
CA THR A 107 -39.19 0.31 18.29
C THR A 107 -37.91 0.72 19.02
N MET A 108 -37.58 0.01 20.09
CA MET A 108 -36.31 0.17 20.79
C MET A 108 -35.17 -0.32 19.90
N LEU A 109 -34.25 0.59 19.56
CA LEU A 109 -33.02 0.31 18.82
C LEU A 109 -31.90 -0.13 19.76
N ILE A 110 -31.79 0.53 20.92
CA ILE A 110 -30.77 0.25 21.94
C ILE A 110 -31.44 0.17 23.31
N LYS A 111 -31.02 -0.79 24.14
CA LYS A 111 -31.54 -1.00 25.49
C LYS A 111 -30.41 -1.13 26.51
N GLY A 112 -30.23 -0.11 27.34
CA GLY A 112 -29.31 -0.14 28.48
C GLY A 112 -27.84 -0.32 28.07
N LEU A 113 -27.43 0.26 26.94
CA LEU A 113 -26.07 0.18 26.45
C LEU A 113 -25.16 1.03 27.32
N LYS A 114 -24.13 0.43 27.93
CA LYS A 114 -23.16 1.18 28.71
C LYS A 114 -22.38 2.13 27.79
N VAL A 115 -22.40 3.42 28.12
CA VAL A 115 -21.59 4.43 27.44
C VAL A 115 -20.20 4.46 28.07
N ASP A 116 -19.17 4.32 27.23
CA ASP A 116 -17.78 4.43 27.63
C ASP A 116 -17.16 5.70 27.03
N LEU A 117 -17.04 6.76 27.83
CA LEU A 117 -16.44 8.03 27.40
C LEU A 117 -14.89 7.97 27.32
N THR A 118 -14.28 6.81 27.59
CA THR A 118 -12.86 6.58 27.30
C THR A 118 -12.65 6.03 25.89
N ASP A 119 -13.71 5.54 25.24
CA ASP A 119 -13.68 4.92 23.92
C ASP A 119 -14.25 5.86 22.82
N THR A 120 -13.68 7.06 22.72
CA THR A 120 -14.18 8.14 21.85
C THR A 120 -13.28 8.39 20.64
N VAL A 121 -13.87 8.94 19.58
CA VAL A 121 -13.14 9.58 18.49
C VAL A 121 -13.03 11.06 18.83
N THR A 122 -11.84 11.64 18.78
CA THR A 122 -11.65 13.08 19.04
C THR A 122 -11.65 13.87 17.73
N ASP A 123 -11.96 15.16 17.78
CA ASP A 123 -11.83 16.04 16.61
C ASP A 123 -10.43 15.97 15.98
N SER A 124 -9.37 15.86 16.80
CA SER A 124 -7.99 15.70 16.30
C SER A 124 -7.79 14.43 15.47
N ILE A 125 -8.45 13.32 15.85
CA ILE A 125 -8.40 12.07 15.06
C ILE A 125 -9.12 12.27 13.73
N VAL A 126 -10.29 12.93 13.76
CA VAL A 126 -11.06 13.19 12.54
C VAL A 126 -10.25 14.06 11.58
N ASP A 127 -9.65 15.15 12.05
CA ASP A 127 -8.84 16.05 11.23
C ASP A 127 -7.60 15.36 10.65
N GLU A 128 -6.97 14.46 11.42
CA GLU A 128 -5.80 13.72 10.94
C GLU A 128 -6.16 12.63 9.91
N ILE A 129 -7.34 12.02 9.99
CA ILE A 129 -7.65 10.83 9.20
C ILE A 129 -8.60 11.10 8.03
N ALA A 130 -9.53 12.06 8.13
CA ALA A 130 -10.61 12.24 7.15
C ALA A 130 -10.13 12.42 5.70
N ASP A 131 -9.00 13.10 5.54
CA ASP A 131 -8.39 13.43 4.26
C ASP A 131 -7.15 12.58 3.93
N ILE A 132 -6.79 11.64 4.80
CA ILE A 132 -5.75 10.68 4.45
C ILE A 132 -6.22 9.89 3.23
N THR A 133 -5.31 9.63 2.30
CA THR A 133 -5.52 9.18 0.91
C THR A 133 -5.97 10.23 -0.10
N LYS A 134 -6.15 11.48 0.32
CA LYS A 134 -6.62 12.58 -0.55
C LYS A 134 -5.71 13.81 -0.51
N ARG A 135 -4.72 13.82 0.38
CA ARG A 135 -3.82 14.97 0.59
C ARG A 135 -2.91 15.21 -0.60
N ILE A 136 -2.39 14.14 -1.22
CA ILE A 136 -1.48 14.23 -2.35
C ILE A 136 -2.15 13.59 -3.56
N LYS A 137 -2.38 14.40 -4.60
CA LYS A 137 -3.04 13.93 -5.83
C LYS A 137 -2.11 13.05 -6.65
N VAL A 138 -2.58 11.87 -7.03
CA VAL A 138 -1.82 10.91 -7.84
C VAL A 138 -2.66 10.31 -8.96
N ASP A 139 -2.00 9.92 -10.05
CA ASP A 139 -2.54 9.10 -11.13
C ASP A 139 -1.79 7.75 -11.18
N MET A 140 -2.51 6.68 -10.89
CA MET A 140 -1.99 5.30 -10.90
C MET A 140 -2.35 4.52 -12.17
N THR A 141 -2.98 5.17 -13.15
CA THR A 141 -3.36 4.53 -14.43
C THR A 141 -2.21 4.46 -15.43
N LYS A 142 -1.12 5.16 -15.12
CA LYS A 142 0.04 5.35 -16.00
C LYS A 142 0.94 4.12 -16.00
N LYS A 143 1.68 3.98 -17.10
CA LYS A 143 2.58 2.85 -17.34
C LYS A 143 3.98 3.32 -17.71
N ASN A 144 4.96 2.52 -17.36
CA ASN A 144 6.33 2.58 -17.85
C ASN A 144 6.55 1.46 -18.86
N LYS A 145 7.45 1.69 -19.83
CA LYS A 145 7.87 0.69 -20.80
C LYS A 145 9.39 0.67 -20.87
N GLU A 146 9.96 -0.52 -20.72
CA GLU A 146 11.40 -0.74 -20.79
C GLU A 146 11.69 -1.90 -21.72
N GLU A 147 12.66 -1.72 -22.61
CA GLU A 147 13.23 -2.82 -23.39
C GLU A 147 14.38 -3.45 -22.61
N LYS A 148 14.34 -4.77 -22.42
CA LYS A 148 15.42 -5.54 -21.80
C LYS A 148 15.77 -6.74 -22.67
N GLU A 149 17.04 -7.11 -22.67
CA GLU A 149 17.48 -8.37 -23.26
C GLU A 149 17.35 -9.47 -22.19
N ILE A 150 16.44 -10.41 -22.41
CA ILE A 150 16.22 -11.57 -21.53
C ILE A 150 16.49 -12.80 -22.37
N ASP A 151 17.48 -13.61 -21.96
CA ASP A 151 17.88 -14.83 -22.67
C ASP A 151 18.18 -14.63 -24.17
N GLY A 152 18.73 -13.47 -24.53
CA GLY A 152 19.03 -13.13 -25.93
C GLY A 152 17.77 -12.85 -26.77
N ILE A 153 16.65 -12.46 -26.14
CA ILE A 153 15.45 -11.96 -26.81
C ILE A 153 15.20 -10.53 -26.33
N LYS A 154 14.91 -9.62 -27.27
CA LYS A 154 14.50 -8.25 -26.94
C LYS A 154 13.07 -8.28 -26.42
N THR A 155 12.91 -8.18 -25.12
CA THR A 155 11.61 -8.21 -24.46
C THR A 155 11.21 -6.79 -24.07
N THR A 156 9.98 -6.39 -24.41
CA THR A 156 9.39 -5.16 -23.89
C THR A 156 8.62 -5.48 -22.62
N ILE A 157 9.03 -4.87 -21.51
CA ILE A 157 8.38 -4.99 -20.21
C ILE A 157 7.55 -3.73 -19.99
N THR A 158 6.25 -3.89 -19.83
CA THR A 158 5.33 -2.82 -19.46
C THR A 158 4.92 -2.98 -18.00
N THR A 159 5.19 -1.96 -17.18
CA THR A 159 4.86 -1.92 -15.75
C THR A 159 3.98 -0.73 -15.42
N GLY A 160 3.23 -0.79 -14.32
CA GLY A 160 2.54 0.36 -13.76
C GLY A 160 3.50 1.38 -13.14
N LYS A 161 3.06 2.63 -13.03
CA LYS A 161 3.76 3.68 -12.29
C LYS A 161 2.75 4.65 -11.67
N VAL A 162 3.16 5.35 -10.64
CA VAL A 162 2.39 6.44 -10.03
C VAL A 162 2.96 7.77 -10.51
N GLU A 163 2.11 8.65 -11.02
CA GLU A 163 2.44 10.05 -11.30
C GLU A 163 1.80 10.93 -10.22
N ILE A 164 2.59 11.78 -9.57
CA ILE A 164 2.06 12.81 -8.68
C ILE A 164 1.54 13.95 -9.57
N THR A 165 0.27 14.29 -9.42
CA THR A 165 -0.45 15.31 -10.23
C THR A 165 -0.75 16.58 -9.43
N ASP A 166 0.01 16.76 -8.33
CA ASP A 166 -0.07 17.88 -7.42
C ASP A 166 1.01 18.94 -7.73
N ASN A 167 1.30 19.83 -6.78
CA ASN A 167 2.26 20.93 -6.97
C ASN A 167 3.68 20.46 -7.35
N GLU A 168 4.04 20.68 -8.63
CA GLU A 168 5.35 20.34 -9.23
C GLU A 168 6.56 21.00 -8.56
N ASN A 169 6.38 22.08 -7.78
CA ASN A 169 7.46 22.75 -7.08
C ASN A 169 7.80 22.13 -5.71
N SER A 170 7.00 21.18 -5.25
CA SER A 170 7.20 20.54 -3.95
C SER A 170 8.22 19.40 -4.05
N VAL A 171 8.87 19.11 -2.93
CA VAL A 171 9.75 17.94 -2.82
C VAL A 171 8.94 16.77 -2.28
N TYR A 172 8.85 15.70 -3.06
CA TYR A 172 8.15 14.50 -2.66
C TYR A 172 9.11 13.37 -2.30
N LYS A 173 8.76 12.63 -1.26
CA LYS A 173 9.38 11.36 -0.91
C LYS A 173 8.34 10.26 -0.82
N TYR A 174 8.77 9.02 -1.00
CA TYR A 174 7.90 7.86 -0.90
C TYR A 174 8.57 6.68 -0.20
N GLN A 175 7.73 5.81 0.35
CA GLN A 175 8.14 4.49 0.83
C GLN A 175 7.09 3.46 0.41
N LEU A 176 7.56 2.30 -0.05
CA LEU A 176 6.72 1.18 -0.44
C LEU A 176 6.87 0.07 0.57
N ILE A 177 5.75 -0.36 1.15
CA ILE A 177 5.69 -1.52 2.05
C ILE A 177 4.85 -2.59 1.35
N LYS A 178 5.44 -3.75 1.08
CA LYS A 178 4.71 -4.85 0.43
C LYS A 178 3.54 -5.28 1.30
N VAL A 179 2.37 -5.47 0.69
CA VAL A 179 1.24 -6.06 1.39
C VAL A 179 1.47 -7.57 1.53
N THR A 180 1.30 -8.05 2.75
CA THR A 180 1.44 -9.43 3.18
C THR A 180 0.32 -9.74 4.17
N ASP A 181 0.24 -10.99 4.65
CA ASP A 181 -0.78 -11.36 5.63
C ASP A 181 -0.73 -10.55 6.94
N SER A 182 0.41 -9.95 7.30
CA SER A 182 0.57 -9.18 8.54
C SER A 182 0.03 -7.75 8.46
N ASN A 183 -0.23 -7.22 7.26
CA ASN A 183 -0.67 -5.84 7.05
C ASN A 183 -1.78 -5.70 5.98
N LYS A 184 -2.33 -6.82 5.47
CA LYS A 184 -3.43 -6.83 4.50
C LYS A 184 -4.72 -6.20 5.03
N ASP A 185 -4.91 -6.20 6.35
CA ASP A 185 -6.03 -5.55 7.03
C ASP A 185 -6.09 -4.06 6.69
N PHE A 186 -4.94 -3.43 6.44
CA PHE A 186 -4.83 -2.02 6.10
C PHE A 186 -5.55 -1.64 4.82
N GLU A 187 -5.59 -2.54 3.81
CA GLU A 187 -6.38 -2.32 2.60
C GLU A 187 -7.87 -2.20 2.92
N THR A 188 -8.37 -3.11 3.77
CA THR A 188 -9.78 -3.11 4.19
C THR A 188 -10.12 -1.87 5.00
N LEU A 189 -9.21 -1.41 5.86
CA LEU A 189 -9.41 -0.19 6.64
C LEU A 189 -9.52 1.06 5.74
N ILE A 190 -8.64 1.19 4.74
CA ILE A 190 -8.71 2.30 3.76
C ILE A 190 -9.99 2.22 2.93
N GLU A 191 -10.35 1.04 2.45
CA GLU A 191 -11.60 0.86 1.71
C GLU A 191 -12.83 1.25 2.54
N ASN A 192 -12.86 0.87 3.83
CA ASN A 192 -13.95 1.23 4.73
C ASN A 192 -14.04 2.75 4.93
N MET A 193 -12.92 3.45 5.10
CA MET A 193 -12.91 4.91 5.19
C MET A 193 -13.47 5.58 3.93
N ASN A 194 -13.12 5.04 2.76
CA ASN A 194 -13.53 5.60 1.47
C ASN A 194 -14.98 5.24 1.08
N LYS A 195 -15.53 4.14 1.59
CA LYS A 195 -16.91 3.72 1.36
C LYS A 195 -17.90 4.29 2.38
N ALA A 196 -17.44 4.68 3.56
CA ALA A 196 -18.30 5.20 4.63
C ALA A 196 -19.08 6.45 4.18
N THR A 197 -20.40 6.39 4.31
CA THR A 197 -21.28 7.44 3.75
C THR A 197 -21.79 8.37 4.84
N ASN A 198 -22.37 7.81 5.90
CA ASN A 198 -22.88 8.54 7.05
C ASN A 198 -21.79 8.75 8.13
N MET A 199 -22.04 9.66 9.07
CA MET A 199 -21.05 10.05 10.07
C MET A 199 -20.73 8.93 11.08
N PHE A 200 -21.70 8.08 11.41
CA PHE A 200 -21.46 6.91 12.26
C PHE A 200 -20.43 5.96 11.62
N GLU A 201 -20.64 5.58 10.36
CA GLU A 201 -19.71 4.72 9.61
C GLU A 201 -18.34 5.37 9.46
N LYS A 202 -18.29 6.70 9.23
CA LYS A 202 -17.04 7.45 9.09
C LYS A 202 -16.24 7.43 10.39
N LEU A 203 -16.86 7.78 11.52
CA LEU A 203 -16.18 7.77 12.82
C LEU A 203 -15.67 6.37 13.17
N LYS A 204 -16.48 5.34 12.95
CA LYS A 204 -16.07 3.94 13.13
C LYS A 204 -14.86 3.60 12.26
N ALA A 205 -14.90 3.93 10.97
CA ALA A 205 -13.80 3.68 10.05
C ALA A 205 -12.53 4.45 10.42
N TYR A 206 -12.66 5.74 10.81
CA TYR A 206 -11.53 6.57 11.22
C TYR A 206 -10.88 6.05 12.50
N LYS A 207 -11.67 5.65 13.50
CA LYS A 207 -11.18 5.05 14.74
C LYS A 207 -10.39 3.77 14.48
N HIS A 208 -10.96 2.86 13.69
CA HIS A 208 -10.30 1.60 13.34
C HIS A 208 -9.01 1.83 12.54
N PHE A 209 -9.04 2.75 11.57
CA PHE A 209 -7.85 3.09 10.81
C PHE A 209 -6.78 3.76 11.67
N TYR A 210 -7.14 4.75 12.48
CA TYR A 210 -6.24 5.49 13.37
C TYR A 210 -5.46 4.54 14.31
N ASN A 211 -6.16 3.59 14.93
CA ASN A 211 -5.54 2.61 15.82
C ASN A 211 -4.45 1.78 15.11
N ARG A 212 -4.62 1.51 13.81
CA ARG A 212 -3.66 0.76 13.00
C ARG A 212 -2.60 1.65 12.34
N TYR A 213 -2.95 2.90 12.04
CA TYR A 213 -2.14 3.85 11.31
C TYR A 213 -0.76 4.04 11.94
N TYR A 214 -0.72 4.28 13.24
CA TYR A 214 0.53 4.55 13.97
C TYR A 214 1.47 3.33 14.07
N GLU A 215 0.97 2.13 13.83
CA GLU A 215 1.80 0.92 13.79
C GLU A 215 2.54 0.78 12.45
N LEU A 216 2.03 1.42 11.39
CA LEU A 216 2.53 1.27 10.02
C LEU A 216 3.09 2.55 9.40
N VAL A 217 2.77 3.72 9.97
CA VAL A 217 3.32 5.00 9.51
C VAL A 217 4.84 5.00 9.66
N PRO A 218 5.61 5.19 8.58
CA PRO A 218 7.04 5.28 8.68
C PRO A 218 7.46 6.55 9.42
N SER A 219 8.54 6.45 10.20
CA SER A 219 9.15 7.63 10.81
C SER A 219 9.56 8.63 9.71
N PRO A 220 9.29 9.94 9.84
CA PRO A 220 9.77 10.94 8.89
C PRO A 220 11.30 10.98 8.75
N ARG A 221 12.03 10.42 9.72
CA ARG A 221 13.48 10.31 9.74
C ARG A 221 14.01 8.94 9.28
N ASP A 222 13.13 8.07 8.80
CA ASP A 222 13.53 6.78 8.25
C ASP A 222 14.47 6.99 7.04
N LEU A 223 15.51 6.18 6.96
CA LEU A 223 16.44 6.20 5.82
C LEU A 223 15.86 5.47 4.60
N ALA A 224 14.75 4.75 4.75
CA ALA A 224 14.06 4.05 3.68
C ALA A 224 13.23 4.96 2.76
N TRP A 225 13.03 6.24 3.12
CA TRP A 225 12.36 7.22 2.25
C TRP A 225 13.18 7.47 0.99
N GLN A 226 12.52 7.34 -0.16
CA GLN A 226 13.10 7.56 -1.49
C GLN A 226 12.59 8.89 -2.05
N GLU A 227 13.46 9.67 -2.67
CA GLU A 227 13.06 10.90 -3.36
C GLU A 227 12.31 10.57 -4.66
N VAL A 228 11.18 11.23 -4.87
CA VAL A 228 10.43 11.13 -6.12
C VAL A 228 11.14 11.92 -7.20
N LYS A 229 11.40 11.28 -8.35
CA LYS A 229 12.05 11.93 -9.50
C LYS A 229 11.04 12.15 -10.61
N ASN A 230 11.06 13.35 -11.22
CA ASN A 230 10.16 13.70 -12.32
C ASN A 230 8.67 13.44 -11.99
N MET A 231 8.27 13.73 -10.75
CA MET A 231 6.91 13.48 -10.23
C MET A 231 6.43 12.03 -10.44
N THR A 232 7.35 11.08 -10.57
CA THR A 232 7.05 9.69 -10.94
C THR A 232 7.63 8.73 -9.92
N ILE A 233 6.83 7.74 -9.55
CA ILE A 233 7.24 6.62 -8.70
C ILE A 233 7.05 5.34 -9.50
N PRO A 234 8.13 4.63 -9.85
CA PRO A 234 8.01 3.32 -10.49
C PRO A 234 7.46 2.30 -9.48
N GLN A 235 6.70 1.32 -9.97
CA GLN A 235 6.46 0.13 -9.15
C GLN A 235 7.78 -0.65 -8.94
N PRO A 236 7.91 -1.50 -7.91
CA PRO A 236 9.12 -2.28 -7.68
C PRO A 236 9.48 -3.19 -8.87
N GLU A 237 10.76 -3.29 -9.23
CA GLU A 237 11.19 -4.02 -10.44
C GLU A 237 10.80 -5.51 -10.43
N THR A 238 10.80 -6.13 -9.25
CA THR A 238 10.49 -7.55 -9.02
C THR A 238 9.01 -7.78 -8.68
N SER A 239 8.14 -6.77 -8.80
CA SER A 239 6.72 -6.94 -8.51
C SER A 239 6.02 -7.69 -9.64
N GLU A 240 5.14 -8.61 -9.27
CA GLU A 240 4.29 -9.36 -10.20
C GLU A 240 2.94 -8.66 -10.43
N ASN A 241 2.22 -9.09 -11.47
CA ASN A 241 0.88 -8.57 -11.72
C ASN A 241 -0.07 -8.90 -10.55
N GLY A 242 -0.69 -7.87 -9.97
CA GLY A 242 -1.56 -7.99 -8.80
C GLY A 242 -0.86 -7.87 -7.44
N ASP A 243 0.48 -7.80 -7.40
CA ASP A 243 1.19 -7.46 -6.16
C ASP A 243 0.71 -6.09 -5.65
N LYS A 244 0.45 -5.97 -4.34
CA LYS A 244 0.02 -4.73 -3.72
C LYS A 244 1.07 -4.17 -2.76
N TYR A 245 1.15 -2.84 -2.72
CA TYR A 245 2.03 -2.11 -1.82
C TYR A 245 1.26 -0.97 -1.15
N ILE A 246 1.49 -0.81 0.15
CA ILE A 246 1.15 0.41 0.88
C ILE A 246 2.18 1.46 0.45
N LEU A 247 1.71 2.48 -0.26
CA LEU A 247 2.50 3.61 -0.73
C LEU A 247 2.34 4.78 0.24
N TRP A 248 3.37 5.03 1.01
CA TRP A 248 3.49 6.23 1.83
C TRP A 248 4.08 7.36 0.99
N LEU A 249 3.49 8.54 1.10
CA LEU A 249 3.93 9.75 0.42
C LEU A 249 4.18 10.84 1.46
N MET A 250 5.22 11.64 1.22
CA MET A 250 5.56 12.80 2.02
C MET A 250 5.82 13.97 1.09
N GLN A 251 5.19 15.11 1.36
CA GLN A 251 5.42 16.37 0.66
C GLN A 251 6.06 17.39 1.62
N ASP A 252 7.19 17.95 1.20
CA ASP A 252 7.95 19.01 1.89
C ASP A 252 8.35 18.71 3.35
N GLY A 253 8.23 17.46 3.80
CA GLY A 253 8.59 17.01 5.15
C GLY A 253 7.44 16.95 6.15
N ASP A 254 6.30 17.60 5.84
CA ASP A 254 5.24 17.84 6.82
C ASP A 254 3.91 17.16 6.45
N ILE A 255 3.60 17.03 5.16
CA ILE A 255 2.34 16.45 4.71
C ILE A 255 2.57 14.97 4.41
N ILE A 256 1.96 14.09 5.20
CA ILE A 256 1.96 12.64 4.98
C ILE A 256 0.64 12.21 4.34
N ASP A 257 0.75 11.42 3.29
CA ASP A 257 -0.37 10.77 2.63
C ASP A 257 -0.11 9.28 2.40
N LEU A 258 -1.17 8.58 2.03
CA LEU A 258 -1.18 7.13 1.90
C LEU A 258 -1.99 6.68 0.71
N GLN A 259 -1.49 5.71 -0.05
CA GLN A 259 -2.21 5.11 -1.16
C GLN A 259 -1.99 3.58 -1.20
N ILE A 260 -2.85 2.85 -1.90
CA ILE A 260 -2.63 1.42 -2.21
C ILE A 260 -2.25 1.28 -3.68
N LEU A 261 -0.99 0.94 -3.94
CA LEU A 261 -0.49 0.65 -5.28
C LEU A 261 -0.77 -0.82 -5.61
N THR A 262 -1.52 -1.06 -6.70
CA THR A 262 -1.65 -2.40 -7.30
C THR A 262 -0.77 -2.48 -8.54
N CYS A 263 0.21 -3.37 -8.53
CA CYS A 263 1.20 -3.51 -9.58
C CYS A 263 0.59 -4.18 -10.81
N THR A 264 1.00 -3.72 -11.99
CA THR A 264 0.68 -4.39 -13.25
C THR A 264 1.97 -4.72 -13.97
N ARG A 265 2.03 -5.91 -14.59
CA ARG A 265 3.20 -6.34 -15.35
C ARG A 265 2.74 -7.10 -16.58
N ALA A 266 3.25 -6.69 -17.73
CA ALA A 266 3.09 -7.40 -18.98
C ALA A 266 4.46 -7.50 -19.65
N GLU A 267 4.77 -8.69 -20.15
CA GLU A 267 5.98 -8.95 -20.93
C GLU A 267 5.53 -9.37 -22.31
N ASP A 268 5.77 -8.50 -23.28
CA ASP A 268 5.52 -8.83 -24.67
C ASP A 268 6.73 -9.66 -25.10
N GLY A 269 6.55 -10.97 -25.23
CA GLY A 269 7.56 -11.86 -25.77
C GLY A 269 7.96 -11.35 -27.15
N GLY A 270 9.13 -10.72 -27.24
CA GLY A 270 9.62 -10.16 -28.48
C GLY A 270 9.90 -11.25 -29.51
N GLU A 271 9.95 -10.83 -30.78
CA GLU A 271 10.42 -11.66 -31.88
C GLU A 271 11.75 -12.32 -31.48
N GLU A 272 11.88 -13.62 -31.76
CA GLU A 272 13.18 -14.30 -31.68
C GLU A 272 14.20 -13.38 -32.35
N ILE A 273 15.32 -13.15 -31.68
CA ILE A 273 16.49 -12.69 -32.42
C ILE A 273 16.74 -13.83 -33.41
N GLU A 274 16.37 -13.64 -34.68
CA GLU A 274 17.01 -14.38 -35.76
C GLU A 274 18.48 -14.24 -35.44
N THR A 275 19.09 -15.35 -35.07
CA THR A 275 20.53 -15.42 -34.97
C THR A 275 21.01 -15.10 -36.38
N VAL A 276 21.27 -13.82 -36.63
CA VAL A 276 22.19 -13.43 -37.67
C VAL A 276 23.49 -14.01 -37.16
N ILE A 277 23.75 -15.24 -37.59
CA ILE A 277 25.10 -15.75 -37.71
C ILE A 277 25.73 -14.77 -38.70
N VAL A 278 26.20 -13.63 -38.18
CA VAL A 278 27.33 -12.96 -38.78
C VAL A 278 28.40 -14.01 -38.68
N LYS A 279 28.65 -14.65 -39.82
CA LYS A 279 29.85 -15.42 -40.05
C LYS A 279 30.97 -14.40 -39.90
N GLU A 280 31.41 -14.15 -38.67
CA GLU A 280 32.75 -13.67 -38.43
C GLU A 280 33.63 -14.76 -39.02
N THR A 281 34.09 -14.51 -40.24
CA THR A 281 35.35 -15.06 -40.67
C THR A 281 36.32 -14.57 -39.62
N SER A 282 36.71 -15.48 -38.73
CA SER A 282 37.89 -15.28 -37.92
C SER A 282 38.98 -14.84 -38.89
N LYS A 283 39.42 -13.58 -38.76
CA LYS A 283 40.75 -13.24 -39.23
C LYS A 283 41.67 -14.13 -38.41
N LEU A 284 42.12 -15.22 -39.03
CA LEU A 284 43.28 -15.96 -38.58
C LEU A 284 44.36 -14.94 -38.18
N PRO A 285 45.11 -15.17 -37.09
CA PRO A 285 46.30 -14.39 -36.85
C PRO A 285 47.13 -14.42 -38.14
N PHE A 286 47.57 -13.26 -38.62
CA PHE A 286 48.42 -13.14 -39.79
C PHE A 286 49.72 -13.92 -39.53
N THR A 287 49.73 -15.20 -39.82
CA THR A 287 50.95 -15.93 -40.14
C THR A 287 51.29 -15.53 -41.56
N TYR A 288 52.35 -14.72 -41.69
CA TYR A 288 53.03 -14.45 -42.96
C TYR A 288 53.56 -15.78 -43.52
N ASP A 289 52.71 -16.58 -44.14
CA ASP A 289 53.14 -17.61 -45.08
C ASP A 289 53.35 -16.92 -46.42
N SER A 290 54.61 -16.83 -46.81
CA SER A 290 55.05 -15.92 -47.87
C SER A 290 54.35 -16.21 -49.21
N MET A 291 53.70 -15.17 -49.76
CA MET A 291 53.15 -15.13 -51.13
C MET A 291 54.19 -15.54 -52.19
N ILE A 292 55.48 -15.48 -51.85
CA ILE A 292 56.62 -15.90 -52.66
C ILE A 292 56.54 -17.39 -53.01
N LEU A 293 56.10 -18.28 -52.10
CA LEU A 293 56.09 -19.72 -52.36
C LEU A 293 55.08 -20.11 -53.46
N PHE A 294 53.91 -19.46 -53.49
CA PHE A 294 52.88 -19.71 -54.48
C PHE A 294 53.23 -19.15 -55.86
N ILE A 295 53.92 -18.00 -55.91
CA ILE A 295 54.46 -17.44 -57.15
C ILE A 295 55.55 -18.34 -57.72
N VAL A 296 56.46 -18.85 -56.88
CA VAL A 296 57.54 -19.77 -57.29
C VAL A 296 56.95 -21.10 -57.82
N LEU A 297 55.93 -21.64 -57.16
CA LEU A 297 55.26 -22.87 -57.61
C LEU A 297 54.55 -22.68 -58.95
N GLY A 298 53.86 -21.55 -59.15
CA GLY A 298 53.22 -21.20 -60.41
C GLY A 298 54.21 -21.08 -61.57
N VAL A 299 55.35 -20.44 -61.35
CA VAL A 299 56.42 -20.30 -62.36
C VAL A 299 57.04 -21.65 -62.71
N LEU A 300 57.27 -22.54 -61.72
CA LEU A 300 57.80 -23.88 -61.95
C LEU A 300 56.86 -24.77 -62.79
N ILE A 301 55.55 -24.66 -62.55
CA ILE A 301 54.54 -25.43 -63.31
C ILE A 301 54.51 -24.95 -64.78
N VAL A 302 54.56 -23.63 -65.01
CA VAL A 302 54.60 -23.09 -66.38
C VAL A 302 55.89 -23.50 -67.11
N LEU A 303 57.04 -23.45 -66.43
CA LEU A 303 58.32 -23.93 -66.99
C LEU A 303 58.29 -25.42 -67.33
N ALA A 304 57.68 -26.26 -66.49
CA ALA A 304 57.54 -27.70 -66.74
C ALA A 304 56.66 -27.98 -67.97
N ILE A 305 55.55 -27.25 -68.14
CA ILE A 305 54.66 -27.37 -69.30
C ILE A 305 55.39 -26.94 -70.59
N VAL A 306 56.12 -25.83 -70.55
CA VAL A 306 56.90 -25.35 -71.70
C VAL A 306 57.99 -26.34 -72.10
N LEU A 307 58.71 -26.93 -71.13
CA LEU A 307 59.72 -27.96 -71.40
C LEU A 307 59.11 -29.23 -72.00
N LEU A 308 57.92 -29.63 -71.56
CA LEU A 308 57.18 -30.78 -72.13
C LEU A 308 56.77 -30.52 -73.59
N ILE A 309 56.28 -29.32 -73.89
CA ILE A 309 55.90 -28.93 -75.26
C ILE A 309 57.13 -28.84 -76.17
N VAL A 310 58.24 -28.26 -75.70
CA VAL A 310 59.48 -28.16 -76.47
C VAL A 310 60.12 -29.54 -76.70
N LYS A 311 60.09 -30.43 -75.70
CA LYS A 311 60.58 -31.81 -75.83
C LYS A 311 59.75 -32.61 -76.83
N ASN A 312 58.42 -32.44 -76.83
CA ASN A 312 57.55 -33.11 -77.79
C ASN A 312 57.70 -32.56 -79.21
N ARG A 313 58.05 -31.27 -79.38
CA ARG A 313 58.35 -30.66 -80.69
C ARG A 313 59.74 -30.97 -81.23
N LYS A 314 60.71 -31.34 -80.38
CA LYS A 314 62.06 -31.77 -80.81
C LYS A 314 62.14 -33.23 -81.26
N ASN A 315 61.10 -34.03 -80.99
CA ASN A 315 61.01 -35.42 -81.43
C ASN A 315 60.25 -35.58 -82.78
N GLU A 316 59.86 -34.49 -83.42
CA GLU A 316 59.23 -34.48 -84.77
C GLU A 316 60.14 -33.86 -85.85
N LYS A 317 61.47 -34.06 -85.76
CA LYS A 317 62.37 -33.91 -86.91
C LYS A 317 63.32 -35.09 -87.01
#